data_AF-A0A376FGQ0-F1
#
_entry.id   AF-A0A376FGQ0-F1
#
_cell.length_a   1.000
_cell.length_b   1.000
_cell.length_c   1.000
_cell.angle_alpha   90.00
_cell.angle_beta   90.00
_cell.angle_gamma   90.00
#
_symmetry.space_group_name_H-M   'P 1'
#
loop_
_entity.id
_entity.type
_entity.pdbx_description
1 polymer ?
#
loop_
_entity_poly.entity_id
_entity_poly.type
_entity_poly.pdbx_seq_one_letter_code
_entity_poly.pdbx_strand_id
1 'polypeptide(L)'
;MPKIDTEKASVFDYRDFNGRIGDSDIHGTLTYTTGKPRPKLEGDVESRQLRLADLGPLIGVDSGKGTKSKEIKKDVQPAGKVLPYDRFETDKWDVMDADVRFKGGKIEHGSTLPISNLSTHILLKNADLRLQPLKFGMAGGTISSNIHLEGDKKPMQGRAEIQARRLKLKELMPNVELMQKTLGGNER
;
A
#
# COMPACT_ATOMS: atom_id res chain seq x y z
N MET A 1 5.54 43.04 -6.26
CA MET A 1 5.58 41.57 -6.39
C MET A 1 6.47 41.03 -5.28
N PRO A 2 5.99 40.20 -4.34
CA PRO A 2 6.84 39.67 -3.28
C PRO A 2 7.77 38.59 -3.86
N LYS A 3 9.07 38.73 -3.61
CA LYS A 3 10.08 37.69 -3.89
C LYS A 3 9.89 36.59 -2.85
N ILE A 4 9.49 35.40 -3.29
CA ILE A 4 9.52 34.19 -2.45
C ILE A 4 10.96 33.74 -2.40
N ASP A 5 11.52 33.75 -1.19
CA ASP A 5 12.90 33.39 -0.90
C ASP A 5 13.04 31.86 -1.01
N THR A 6 13.57 31.37 -2.14
CA THR A 6 13.69 29.94 -2.47
C THR A 6 14.65 29.13 -1.57
N GLU A 7 15.24 29.76 -0.54
CA GLU A 7 16.17 29.11 0.41
C GLU A 7 15.56 28.77 1.77
N LYS A 8 14.40 29.32 2.14
CA LYS A 8 13.79 29.03 3.45
C LYS A 8 12.87 27.82 3.36
N ALA A 9 13.34 26.69 3.89
CA ALA A 9 12.49 25.56 4.22
C ALA A 9 11.30 26.04 5.06
N SER A 10 10.09 25.70 4.61
CA SER A 10 8.85 26.02 5.29
C SER A 10 8.35 24.75 5.98
N VAL A 11 7.99 24.87 7.25
CA VAL A 11 7.47 23.76 8.05
C VAL A 11 5.98 23.98 8.27
N PHE A 12 5.18 22.96 7.96
CA PHE A 12 3.73 22.96 8.11
C PHE A 12 3.35 21.83 9.05
N ASP A 13 2.81 22.17 10.22
CA ASP A 13 2.33 21.21 11.21
C ASP A 13 0.81 21.05 11.12
N TYR A 14 0.39 19.85 10.79
CA TYR A 14 -1.00 19.41 10.78
C TYR A 14 -1.23 18.61 12.05
N ARG A 15 -1.96 19.17 13.01
CA ARG A 15 -2.27 18.51 14.28
C ARG A 15 -3.73 18.10 14.31
N ASP A 16 -3.99 16.89 14.80
CA ASP A 16 -5.33 16.30 14.94
C ASP A 16 -6.19 16.46 13.68
N PHE A 17 -5.55 16.34 12.52
CA PHE A 17 -6.24 16.55 11.25
C PHE A 17 -7.26 15.43 11.05
N ASN A 18 -8.33 15.76 10.30
CA ASN A 18 -9.34 14.80 9.86
C ASN A 18 -9.58 15.06 8.37
N GLY A 19 -9.44 14.02 7.55
CA GLY A 19 -9.52 14.11 6.10
C GLY A 19 -9.91 12.79 5.46
N ARG A 20 -9.81 12.74 4.14
CA ARG A 20 -10.11 11.55 3.34
C ARG A 20 -9.13 11.40 2.18
N ILE A 21 -8.86 10.15 1.80
CA ILE A 21 -8.18 9.77 0.56
C ILE A 21 -9.11 8.80 -0.16
N GLY A 22 -9.68 9.22 -1.30
CA GLY A 22 -10.76 8.46 -1.93
C GLY A 22 -11.92 8.28 -0.94
N ASP A 23 -12.27 7.03 -0.66
CA ASP A 23 -13.33 6.67 0.29
C ASP A 23 -12.78 6.27 1.67
N SER A 24 -11.45 6.35 1.87
CA SER A 24 -10.79 6.06 3.15
C SER A 24 -10.74 7.31 4.03
N ASP A 25 -11.13 7.20 5.30
CA ASP A 25 -10.87 8.27 6.27
C ASP A 25 -9.42 8.27 6.71
N ILE A 26 -8.86 9.45 6.95
CA ILE A 26 -7.51 9.62 7.49
C ILE A 26 -7.52 10.67 8.59
N HIS A 27 -6.77 10.43 9.65
CA HIS A 27 -6.62 11.35 10.76
C HIS A 27 -5.25 11.19 11.41
N GLY A 28 -4.81 12.18 12.19
CA GLY A 28 -3.57 12.10 12.94
C GLY A 28 -2.79 13.41 12.97
N THR A 29 -1.47 13.30 13.02
CA THR A 29 -0.56 14.44 13.07
C THR A 29 0.58 14.26 12.09
N LEU A 30 0.85 15.27 11.28
CA LEU A 30 1.89 15.27 10.28
C LEU A 30 2.66 16.59 10.29
N THR A 31 3.96 16.51 10.09
CA THR A 31 4.82 17.66 9.78
C THR A 31 5.29 17.52 8.33
N TYR A 32 5.00 18.53 7.53
CA TYR A 32 5.50 18.65 6.17
C TYR A 32 6.56 19.75 6.10
N THR A 33 7.78 19.36 5.75
CA THR A 33 8.90 20.29 5.58
C THR A 33 9.22 20.44 4.11
N THR A 34 9.08 21.64 3.56
CA THR A 34 9.55 21.94 2.21
C THR A 34 11.06 22.09 2.19
N GLY A 35 11.69 21.74 1.09
CA GLY A 35 13.13 21.87 0.95
C GLY A 35 13.65 21.24 -0.33
N LYS A 36 14.89 21.57 -0.65
CA LYS A 36 15.67 20.89 -1.70
C LYS A 36 16.58 19.84 -1.04
N PRO A 37 16.88 18.73 -1.74
CA PRO A 37 16.38 18.37 -3.07
C PRO A 37 14.91 17.92 -3.06
N ARG A 38 14.38 17.51 -1.90
CA ARG A 38 13.03 16.97 -1.75
C ARG A 38 12.38 17.49 -0.46
N PRO A 39 11.05 17.68 -0.45
CA PRO A 39 10.32 17.86 0.78
C PRO A 39 10.29 16.57 1.60
N LYS A 40 9.97 16.68 2.89
CA LYS A 40 9.86 15.56 3.82
C LYS A 40 8.51 15.56 4.53
N LEU A 41 7.89 14.40 4.65
CA LEU A 41 6.66 14.19 5.42
C LEU A 41 6.93 13.27 6.62
N GLU A 42 6.55 13.69 7.82
CA GLU A 42 6.78 12.92 9.05
C GLU A 42 5.54 12.86 9.93
N GLY A 43 5.32 11.75 10.62
CA GLY A 43 4.32 11.69 11.69
C GLY A 43 3.52 10.39 11.78
N ASP A 44 2.34 10.50 12.38
CA ASP A 44 1.45 9.39 12.69
C ASP A 44 0.10 9.60 12.02
N VAL A 45 -0.32 8.61 11.23
CA VAL A 45 -1.59 8.61 10.50
C VAL A 45 -2.37 7.36 10.82
N GLU A 46 -3.66 7.53 11.02
CA GLU A 46 -4.60 6.45 11.23
C GLU A 46 -5.82 6.57 10.34
N SER A 47 -6.44 5.43 10.09
CA SER A 47 -7.67 5.28 9.33
C SER A 47 -8.56 4.28 10.04
N ARG A 48 -9.82 4.64 10.31
CA ARG A 48 -10.80 3.71 10.88
C ARG A 48 -11.30 2.75 9.82
N GLN A 49 -11.54 3.27 8.61
CA GLN A 49 -11.94 2.54 7.41
C GLN A 49 -10.96 2.87 6.28
N LEU A 50 -10.14 1.88 5.96
CA LEU A 50 -9.14 1.95 4.90
C LEU A 50 -9.56 1.09 3.73
N ARG A 51 -9.68 1.68 2.54
CA ARG A 51 -9.90 0.93 1.31
C ARG A 51 -8.59 0.73 0.58
N LEU A 52 -8.17 -0.52 0.40
CA LEU A 52 -6.88 -0.82 -0.26
C LEU A 52 -6.80 -0.27 -1.69
N ALA A 53 -7.94 -0.15 -2.38
CA ALA A 53 -8.01 0.44 -3.72
C ALA A 53 -7.59 1.92 -3.76
N ASP A 54 -7.69 2.63 -2.63
CA ASP A 54 -7.30 4.04 -2.54
C ASP A 54 -5.79 4.20 -2.31
N LEU A 55 -5.11 3.13 -1.88
CA LEU A 55 -3.66 3.12 -1.66
C LEU A 55 -2.86 2.90 -2.95
N GLY A 56 -3.47 2.27 -3.96
CA GLY A 56 -2.78 1.88 -5.19
C GLY A 56 -2.05 3.04 -5.88
N PRO A 57 -2.74 4.15 -6.20
CA PRO A 57 -2.12 5.27 -6.90
C PRO A 57 -1.00 5.96 -6.08
N LEU A 58 -1.07 5.88 -4.74
CA LEU A 58 -0.07 6.48 -3.84
C LEU A 58 1.28 5.77 -3.90
N ILE A 59 1.28 4.45 -4.09
CA ILE A 59 2.50 3.65 -4.22
C ILE A 59 2.87 3.39 -5.69
N GLY A 60 2.18 4.03 -6.65
CA GLY A 60 2.45 3.89 -8.07
C GLY A 60 1.96 2.59 -8.71
N VAL A 61 0.95 1.93 -8.11
CA VAL A 61 0.25 0.79 -8.75
C VAL A 61 -1.12 1.23 -9.26
N ASP A 62 -1.44 0.90 -10.51
CA ASP A 62 -2.77 1.16 -11.05
C ASP A 62 -3.80 0.34 -10.25
N SER A 63 -4.76 1.02 -9.61
CA SER A 63 -5.69 0.41 -8.65
C SER A 63 -6.77 -0.44 -9.31
N GLY A 64 -6.68 -0.75 -10.60
CA GLY A 64 -7.63 -1.59 -11.35
C GLY A 64 -9.07 -1.08 -11.39
N LYS A 65 -9.40 0.02 -10.69
CA LYS A 65 -10.71 0.68 -10.71
C LYS A 65 -10.61 1.90 -11.60
N GLY A 66 -11.25 1.78 -12.76
CA GLY A 66 -11.34 2.80 -13.79
C GLY A 66 -11.77 4.16 -13.26
N THR A 67 -10.82 5.07 -13.21
CA THR A 67 -11.06 6.44 -13.67
C THR A 67 -10.23 6.58 -14.92
N LYS A 68 -10.89 7.01 -16.00
CA LYS A 68 -10.32 7.16 -17.34
C LYS A 68 -9.17 8.17 -17.33
N SER A 69 -7.97 7.72 -17.02
CA SER A 69 -6.75 8.38 -17.41
C SER A 69 -6.48 7.99 -18.86
N LYS A 70 -6.45 9.00 -19.72
CA LYS A 70 -6.23 8.97 -21.18
C LYS A 70 -5.35 7.81 -21.65
N GLU A 71 -5.85 7.09 -22.66
CA GLU A 71 -5.14 6.18 -23.59
C GLU A 71 -3.75 5.70 -23.12
N ILE A 72 -3.73 4.70 -22.24
CA ILE A 72 -2.58 3.80 -22.17
C ILE A 72 -2.96 2.58 -22.99
N LYS A 73 -2.23 2.38 -24.09
CA LYS A 73 -2.34 1.21 -24.95
C LYS A 73 -2.28 -0.03 -24.06
N LYS A 74 -3.35 -0.82 -24.06
CA LYS A 74 -3.41 -2.16 -23.44
C LYS A 74 -2.29 -3.00 -24.05
N ASP A 75 -1.16 -3.07 -23.36
CA ASP A 75 -0.16 -4.07 -23.66
C ASP A 75 -0.68 -5.39 -23.08
N VAL A 76 -0.91 -6.34 -23.98
CA VAL A 76 -1.57 -7.61 -23.68
C VAL A 76 -0.70 -8.39 -22.70
N GLN A 77 -1.24 -8.67 -21.51
CA GLN A 77 -0.59 -9.50 -20.51
C GLN A 77 -0.30 -10.89 -21.11
N PRO A 78 0.96 -11.36 -21.17
CA PRO A 78 1.27 -12.68 -21.70
C PRO A 78 0.60 -13.76 -20.85
N ALA A 79 -0.07 -14.73 -21.48
CA ALA A 79 -0.70 -15.84 -20.78
C ALA A 79 0.34 -16.59 -19.94
N GLY A 80 0.06 -16.78 -18.65
CA GLY A 80 0.89 -17.59 -17.73
C GLY A 80 1.72 -16.82 -16.70
N LYS A 81 1.57 -15.50 -16.55
CA LYS A 81 2.23 -14.76 -15.46
C LYS A 81 1.24 -14.42 -14.35
N VAL A 82 1.50 -14.95 -13.16
CA VAL A 82 0.68 -14.80 -11.94
C VAL A 82 0.97 -13.49 -11.18
N LEU A 83 1.89 -12.67 -11.70
CA LEU A 83 2.29 -11.39 -11.10
C LEU A 83 2.13 -10.25 -12.12
N PRO A 84 1.66 -9.05 -11.69
CA PRO A 84 1.54 -7.88 -12.56
C PRO A 84 2.88 -7.53 -13.24
N TYR A 85 2.83 -7.26 -14.54
CA TYR A 85 3.97 -6.79 -15.34
C TYR A 85 4.05 -5.25 -15.38
N ASP A 86 3.04 -4.56 -14.84
CA ASP A 86 2.98 -3.09 -14.84
C ASP A 86 4.30 -2.53 -14.31
N ARG A 87 4.93 -1.69 -15.13
CA ARG A 87 6.17 -1.02 -14.74
C ARG A 87 5.82 -0.08 -13.61
N PHE A 88 6.30 -0.39 -12.41
CA PHE A 88 6.20 0.52 -11.27
C PHE A 88 6.78 1.88 -11.68
N GLU A 89 5.97 2.94 -11.59
CA GLU A 89 6.38 4.30 -11.92
C GLU A 89 7.25 4.86 -10.78
N THR A 90 8.55 4.52 -10.81
CA THR A 90 9.57 4.94 -9.83
C THR A 90 9.69 6.45 -9.68
N ASP A 91 9.29 7.20 -10.72
CA ASP A 91 9.34 8.66 -10.74
C ASP A 91 8.44 9.30 -9.67
N LYS A 92 7.44 8.57 -9.16
CA LYS A 92 6.57 9.03 -8.07
C LYS A 92 7.22 8.96 -6.69
N TRP A 93 8.37 8.29 -6.54
CA TRP A 93 9.02 8.05 -5.24
C TRP A 93 10.24 8.94 -5.02
N ASP A 94 10.79 9.54 -6.09
CA ASP A 94 11.87 10.52 -6.00
C ASP A 94 11.36 11.96 -5.72
N VAL A 95 10.05 12.12 -5.48
CA VAL A 95 9.41 13.43 -5.30
C VAL A 95 9.41 13.92 -3.85
N MET A 96 9.54 13.02 -2.87
CA MET A 96 9.56 13.35 -1.43
C MET A 96 10.23 12.25 -0.60
N ASP A 97 10.73 12.63 0.57
CA ASP A 97 11.09 11.68 1.64
C ASP A 97 9.93 11.53 2.64
N ALA A 98 9.84 10.39 3.32
CA ALA A 98 8.80 10.12 4.31
C ALA A 98 9.31 9.31 5.51
N ASP A 99 8.83 9.66 6.71
CA ASP A 99 8.95 8.88 7.95
C ASP A 99 7.57 8.86 8.63
N VAL A 100 6.72 7.92 8.23
CA VAL A 100 5.31 7.89 8.62
C VAL A 100 4.95 6.56 9.24
N ARG A 101 4.38 6.60 10.44
CA ARG A 101 3.74 5.44 11.06
C ARG A 101 2.26 5.46 10.70
N PHE A 102 1.79 4.37 10.11
CA PHE A 102 0.41 4.26 9.64
C PHE A 102 -0.32 3.12 10.35
N LYS A 103 -1.59 3.33 10.69
CA LYS A 103 -2.50 2.30 11.21
C LYS A 103 -3.85 2.32 10.47
N GLY A 104 -4.34 1.15 10.09
CA GLY A 104 -5.67 0.96 9.49
C GLY A 104 -6.48 -0.05 10.30
N GLY A 105 -7.64 0.34 10.81
CA GLY A 105 -8.52 -0.54 11.60
C GLY A 105 -9.27 -1.55 10.73
N LYS A 106 -10.40 -1.11 10.16
CA LYS A 106 -11.21 -1.88 9.21
C LYS A 106 -10.62 -1.71 7.82
N ILE A 107 -10.28 -2.83 7.17
CA ILE A 107 -9.72 -2.83 5.82
C ILE A 107 -10.80 -3.30 4.86
N GLU A 108 -11.22 -2.42 3.96
CA GLU A 108 -12.09 -2.76 2.85
C GLU A 108 -11.23 -3.24 1.68
N HIS A 109 -11.18 -4.55 1.54
CA HIS A 109 -10.62 -5.27 0.40
C HIS A 109 -11.79 -5.95 -0.34
N GLY A 110 -11.61 -6.31 -1.61
CA GLY A 110 -12.63 -7.07 -2.37
C GLY A 110 -13.00 -8.40 -1.72
N SER A 111 -13.88 -9.18 -2.35
CA SER A 111 -14.57 -10.33 -1.75
C SER A 111 -13.73 -11.55 -1.34
N THR A 112 -12.39 -11.52 -1.39
CA THR A 112 -11.58 -12.74 -1.41
C THR A 112 -10.65 -13.02 -0.22
N LEU A 113 -10.31 -12.06 0.66
CA LEU A 113 -9.41 -12.35 1.80
C LEU A 113 -9.60 -11.39 2.98
N PRO A 114 -10.17 -11.82 4.14
CA PRO A 114 -10.42 -10.94 5.29
C PRO A 114 -9.12 -10.35 5.85
N ILE A 115 -8.78 -9.12 5.47
CA ILE A 115 -7.64 -8.36 5.99
C ILE A 115 -8.16 -7.40 7.07
N SER A 116 -7.39 -7.21 8.15
CA SER A 116 -7.75 -6.29 9.24
C SER A 116 -6.51 -5.76 9.95
N ASN A 117 -6.67 -4.70 10.75
CA ASN A 117 -5.66 -4.24 11.71
C ASN A 117 -4.27 -4.06 11.09
N LEU A 118 -4.21 -3.25 10.02
CA LEU A 118 -2.96 -2.92 9.36
C LEU A 118 -2.15 -1.96 10.22
N SER A 119 -0.85 -2.20 10.33
CA SER A 119 0.10 -1.22 10.87
C SER A 119 1.41 -1.29 10.11
N THR A 120 2.02 -0.16 9.81
CA THR A 120 3.34 -0.12 9.17
C THR A 120 4.12 1.12 9.57
N HIS A 121 5.45 1.03 9.51
CA HIS A 121 6.34 2.18 9.48
C HIS A 121 6.87 2.32 8.06
N ILE A 122 6.53 3.44 7.43
CA ILE A 122 6.90 3.80 6.07
C ILE A 122 8.11 4.72 6.17
N LEU A 123 9.23 4.24 5.65
CA LEU A 123 10.45 5.01 5.52
C LEU A 123 10.77 5.12 4.04
N LEU A 124 10.73 6.33 3.50
CA LEU A 124 11.10 6.64 2.12
C LEU A 124 12.22 7.65 2.17
N LYS A 125 13.39 7.30 1.62
CA LYS A 125 14.53 8.21 1.57
C LYS A 125 15.26 8.06 0.25
N ASN A 126 15.33 9.12 -0.55
CA ASN A 126 15.97 9.07 -1.87
C ASN A 126 15.45 7.91 -2.74
N ALA A 127 14.13 7.72 -2.81
CA ALA A 127 13.49 6.59 -3.49
C ALA A 127 13.77 5.17 -2.94
N ASP A 128 14.47 5.02 -1.81
CA ASP A 128 14.58 3.77 -1.03
C ASP A 128 13.36 3.65 -0.12
N LEU A 129 12.43 2.74 -0.44
CA LEU A 129 11.23 2.49 0.37
C LEU A 129 11.43 1.29 1.28
N ARG A 130 11.08 1.47 2.55
CA ARG A 130 10.99 0.40 3.56
C ARG A 130 9.65 0.42 4.25
N LEU A 131 9.04 -0.76 4.36
CA LEU A 131 7.86 -1.02 5.19
C LEU A 131 8.29 -1.99 6.28
N GLN A 132 8.47 -1.49 7.51
CA GLN A 132 9.13 -2.27 8.57
C GLN A 132 8.53 -2.06 9.97
N PRO A 133 7.77 -3.02 10.50
CA PRO A 133 7.12 -4.11 9.80
C PRO A 133 5.77 -3.65 9.21
N LEU A 134 5.41 -4.15 8.04
CA LEU A 134 4.02 -4.19 7.59
C LEU A 134 3.32 -5.37 8.26
N LYS A 135 2.37 -5.10 9.15
CA LYS A 135 1.58 -6.11 9.87
C LYS A 135 0.12 -5.98 9.54
N PHE A 136 -0.57 -7.11 9.41
CA PHE A 136 -2.02 -7.16 9.28
C PHE A 136 -2.58 -8.53 9.71
N GLY A 137 -3.82 -8.54 10.18
CA GLY A 137 -4.58 -9.74 10.45
C GLY A 137 -5.11 -10.35 9.15
N MET A 138 -5.08 -11.68 9.05
CA MET A 138 -5.60 -12.42 7.91
C MET A 138 -6.03 -13.82 8.31
N ALA A 139 -7.21 -14.27 7.87
CA ALA A 139 -7.70 -15.64 8.09
C ALA A 139 -7.55 -16.12 9.56
N GLY A 140 -7.97 -15.27 10.51
CA GLY A 140 -7.87 -15.52 11.95
C GLY A 140 -6.45 -15.49 12.55
N GLY A 141 -5.42 -15.27 11.74
CA GLY A 141 -4.02 -15.17 12.16
C GLY A 141 -3.42 -13.80 11.85
N THR A 142 -2.09 -13.75 11.76
CA THR A 142 -1.33 -12.52 11.53
C THR A 142 -0.24 -12.76 10.48
N ILE A 143 -0.10 -11.81 9.57
CA ILE A 143 1.06 -11.66 8.71
C ILE A 143 1.89 -10.47 9.20
N SER A 144 3.21 -10.66 9.23
CA SER A 144 4.19 -9.60 9.43
C SER A 144 5.20 -9.70 8.30
N SER A 145 5.45 -8.60 7.60
CA SER A 145 6.45 -8.53 6.55
C SER A 145 7.38 -7.34 6.72
N ASN A 146 8.61 -7.50 6.27
CA ASN A 146 9.53 -6.40 6.01
C ASN A 146 9.71 -6.31 4.50
N ILE A 147 9.41 -5.14 3.92
CA ILE A 147 9.54 -4.90 2.48
C ILE A 147 10.58 -3.81 2.27
N HIS A 148 11.47 -4.02 1.30
CA HIS A 148 12.50 -3.08 0.88
C HIS A 148 12.51 -2.99 -0.65
N LEU A 149 12.35 -1.78 -1.17
CA LEU A 149 12.25 -1.50 -2.60
C LEU A 149 13.23 -0.36 -2.92
N GLU A 150 14.21 -0.65 -3.77
CA GLU A 150 15.32 0.22 -4.14
C GLU A 150 14.97 0.93 -5.46
N GLY A 151 14.16 2.00 -5.35
CA GLY A 151 13.59 2.74 -6.48
C GLY A 151 14.59 3.63 -7.23
N ASP A 152 15.76 3.88 -6.64
CA ASP A 152 16.89 4.57 -7.26
C ASP A 152 17.64 3.69 -8.28
N LYS A 153 17.40 2.38 -8.26
CA LYS A 153 18.00 1.41 -9.19
C LYS A 153 17.14 1.16 -10.42
N LYS A 154 17.80 0.92 -11.57
CA LYS A 154 17.15 0.53 -12.83
C LYS A 154 17.78 -0.76 -13.37
N PRO A 155 17.06 -1.90 -13.41
CA PRO A 155 15.69 -2.10 -12.92
C PRO A 155 15.61 -2.00 -11.38
N MET A 156 14.43 -1.63 -10.87
CA MET A 156 14.15 -1.58 -9.43
C MET A 156 14.42 -2.94 -8.79
N GLN A 157 15.11 -2.94 -7.64
CA GLN A 157 15.35 -4.14 -6.86
C GLN A 157 14.38 -4.19 -5.67
N GLY A 158 13.87 -5.38 -5.37
CA GLY A 158 12.90 -5.56 -4.29
C GLY A 158 13.17 -6.80 -3.47
N ARG A 159 13.00 -6.68 -2.15
CA ARG A 159 13.11 -7.78 -1.19
C ARG A 159 11.93 -7.74 -0.23
N ALA A 160 11.40 -8.91 0.09
CA ALA A 160 10.34 -9.07 1.07
C ALA A 160 10.61 -10.29 1.95
N GLU A 161 10.56 -10.09 3.25
CA GLU A 161 10.58 -11.16 4.25
C GLU A 161 9.18 -11.24 4.85
N ILE A 162 8.57 -12.44 4.87
CA ILE A 162 7.19 -12.62 5.29
C ILE A 162 7.12 -13.71 6.35
N GLN A 163 6.47 -13.39 7.46
CA GLN A 163 6.15 -14.34 8.53
C GLN A 163 4.65 -14.44 8.68
N ALA A 164 4.13 -15.66 8.66
CA ALA A 164 2.73 -15.96 8.92
C ALA A 164 2.59 -16.74 10.22
N ARG A 165 1.60 -16.39 11.04
CA ARG A 165 1.32 -17.08 12.31
C ARG A 165 -0.16 -17.36 12.44
N ARG A 166 -0.49 -18.59 12.84
CA ARG A 166 -1.86 -19.04 13.19
C ARG A 166 -2.91 -18.77 12.10
N LEU A 167 -2.52 -18.89 10.82
CA LEU A 167 -3.47 -18.75 9.71
C LEU A 167 -4.39 -19.97 9.66
N LYS A 168 -5.69 -19.75 9.52
CA LYS A 168 -6.68 -20.81 9.33
C LYS A 168 -6.85 -21.08 7.84
N LEU A 169 -6.38 -22.25 7.39
CA LEU A 169 -6.43 -22.62 5.97
C LEU A 169 -7.85 -22.60 5.38
N LYS A 170 -8.86 -22.98 6.18
CA LYS A 170 -10.28 -22.94 5.77
C LYS A 170 -10.76 -21.54 5.40
N GLU A 171 -10.27 -20.51 6.11
CA GLU A 171 -10.63 -19.11 5.84
C GLU A 171 -9.84 -18.54 4.63
N LEU A 172 -8.70 -19.16 4.27
CA LEU A 172 -7.92 -18.81 3.06
C LEU A 172 -8.48 -19.43 1.77
N MET A 173 -9.15 -20.58 1.89
CA MET A 173 -9.63 -21.37 0.75
C MET A 173 -11.13 -21.69 0.88
N PRO A 174 -12.02 -20.69 0.82
CA PRO A 174 -13.46 -20.91 1.01
C PRO A 174 -14.08 -21.85 -0.04
N ASN A 175 -13.45 -22.00 -1.21
CA ASN A 175 -13.94 -22.83 -2.30
C ASN A 175 -13.58 -24.33 -2.20
N VAL A 176 -12.76 -24.76 -1.23
CA VAL A 176 -12.39 -26.19 -1.09
C VAL A 176 -13.56 -27.02 -0.56
N GLU A 177 -14.45 -26.42 0.25
CA GLU A 177 -15.68 -27.09 0.70
C GLU A 177 -16.65 -27.40 -0.46
N LEU A 178 -16.61 -26.60 -1.54
CA LEU A 178 -17.41 -26.85 -2.75
C LEU A 178 -16.87 -28.05 -3.56
N MET A 179 -15.56 -28.29 -3.56
CA MET A 179 -14.95 -29.43 -4.28
C MET A 179 -15.13 -30.76 -3.56
N GLN A 180 -15.18 -30.78 -2.22
CA GLN A 180 -15.44 -32.02 -1.48
C GLN A 180 -16.89 -32.50 -1.62
N LYS A 181 -17.85 -31.58 -1.80
CA LYS A 181 -19.26 -31.93 -2.04
C LYS A 181 -19.52 -32.54 -3.42
N THR A 182 -18.67 -32.30 -4.42
CA THR A 182 -18.85 -32.84 -5.77
C THR A 182 -18.15 -34.18 -6.01
N LEU A 183 -17.23 -34.59 -5.14
CA LEU A 183 -16.49 -35.86 -5.26
C LEU A 183 -17.07 -37.02 -4.43
N GLY A 184 -18.06 -36.76 -3.57
CA GLY A 184 -18.71 -37.77 -2.72
C GLY A 184 -19.99 -38.39 -3.30
N GLY A 185 -20.30 -38.15 -4.57
CA GLY A 185 -21.56 -38.58 -5.18
C GLY A 185 -21.35 -39.38 -6.46
N ASN A 186 -20.89 -40.63 -6.34
CA ASN A 186 -21.22 -41.72 -7.26
C ASN A 186 -20.73 -43.06 -6.69
N GLU A 187 -21.50 -43.61 -5.76
CA GLU A 187 -21.59 -45.05 -5.55
C GLU A 187 -23.07 -45.43 -5.62
N ARG A 188 -23.51 -45.92 -6.79
CA ARG A 188 -24.55 -46.94 -6.96
C ARG A 188 -24.30 -47.69 -8.25
#